data_AF-A0A1E4I7X0-F1
#
_entry.id   AF-A0A1E4I7X0-F1
#
_cell.length_a   1.000
_cell.length_b   1.000
_cell.length_c   1.000
_cell.angle_alpha   90.00
_cell.angle_beta   90.00
_cell.angle_gamma   90.00
#
_symmetry.space_group_name_H-M   'P 1'
#
loop_
_entity.id
_entity.type
_entity.pdbx_description
1 polymer ?
#
loop_
_entity_poly.entity_id
_entity_poly.type
_entity_poly.pdbx_seq_one_letter_code
_entity_poly.pdbx_strand_id
1 'polypeptide(L)'
;MVEAGELTEIEAASHPRRSVLLRAVGAGADVEPDLARHAIRAGDRVLLTTDGLHTVVDADTIALELRTAATPAEAVAQLIERAQAVGAPDNIAVAVADTVAGRPPEGGTRRRARPRR
;
A
#
# COMPACT_ATOMS: atom_id res chain seq x y z
N MET A 1 -2.99 3.83 -19.41
CA MET A 1 -3.45 5.22 -19.68
C MET A 1 -2.34 6.22 -19.42
N VAL A 2 -1.83 6.37 -18.19
CA VAL A 2 -0.65 7.24 -17.94
C VAL A 2 0.65 6.61 -18.46
N GLU A 3 0.94 5.36 -18.09
CA GLU A 3 2.12 4.62 -18.60
C GLU A 3 2.07 4.34 -20.12
N ALA A 4 0.88 4.41 -20.72
CA ALA A 4 0.68 4.30 -22.16
C ALA A 4 0.82 5.66 -22.89
N GLY A 5 1.01 6.76 -22.15
CA GLY A 5 1.12 8.12 -22.68
C GLY A 5 -0.21 8.77 -23.12
N GLU A 6 -1.36 8.17 -22.77
CA GLU A 6 -2.69 8.61 -23.20
C GLU A 6 -3.33 9.65 -22.27
N LEU A 7 -2.85 9.78 -21.02
CA LEU A 7 -3.31 10.78 -20.05
C LEU A 7 -2.13 11.30 -19.22
N THR A 8 -2.14 12.58 -18.88
CA THR A 8 -1.28 13.12 -17.81
C THR A 8 -1.76 12.62 -16.43
N GLU A 9 -0.90 12.66 -15.40
CA GLU A 9 -1.26 12.24 -14.02
C GLU A 9 -2.49 13.02 -13.49
N ILE A 10 -2.59 14.30 -13.83
CA ILE A 10 -3.71 15.18 -13.47
C ILE A 10 -5.01 14.75 -14.17
N GLU A 11 -4.94 14.42 -15.46
CA GLU A 11 -6.10 13.95 -16.22
C GLU A 11 -6.54 12.55 -15.78
N ALA A 12 -5.60 11.68 -15.39
CA ALA A 12 -5.91 10.35 -14.87
C ALA A 12 -6.66 10.41 -13.53
N ALA A 13 -6.32 11.37 -12.65
CA ALA A 13 -7.01 11.55 -11.37
C ALA A 13 -8.49 11.93 -11.51
N SER A 14 -8.86 12.63 -12.60
CA SER A 14 -10.23 13.08 -12.88
C SER A 14 -10.98 12.19 -13.88
N HIS A 15 -10.32 11.15 -14.41
CA HIS A 15 -10.88 10.34 -15.48
C HIS A 15 -12.09 9.51 -15.00
N PRO A 16 -13.19 9.42 -15.78
CA PRO A 16 -14.39 8.64 -15.41
C PRO A 16 -14.13 7.14 -15.25
N ARG A 17 -13.00 6.63 -15.77
CA ARG A 17 -12.54 5.23 -15.59
C ARG A 17 -11.28 5.10 -14.72
N ARG A 18 -11.01 6.06 -13.82
CA ARG A 18 -9.77 6.05 -13.00
C ARG A 18 -9.60 4.78 -12.15
N SER A 19 -10.69 4.16 -11.73
CA SER A 19 -10.68 2.92 -10.91
C SER A 19 -10.74 1.63 -11.73
N VAL A 20 -10.66 1.70 -13.07
CA VAL A 20 -10.67 0.48 -13.91
C VAL A 20 -9.31 -0.21 -13.81
N LEU A 21 -9.31 -1.40 -13.22
CA LEU A 21 -8.12 -2.25 -13.12
C LEU A 21 -7.81 -2.91 -14.47
N LEU A 22 -6.57 -2.76 -14.93
CA LEU A 22 -6.06 -3.43 -16.13
C LEU A 22 -5.56 -4.85 -15.84
N ARG A 23 -5.25 -5.15 -14.57
CA ARG A 23 -4.79 -6.46 -14.08
C ARG A 23 -5.54 -6.81 -12.81
N ALA A 24 -6.09 -8.02 -12.73
CA ALA A 24 -6.79 -8.52 -11.56
C ALA A 24 -6.65 -10.04 -11.44
N VAL A 25 -6.33 -10.53 -10.24
CA VAL A 25 -6.20 -11.96 -9.97
C VAL A 25 -7.54 -12.65 -10.21
N GLY A 26 -7.54 -13.75 -10.96
CA GLY A 26 -8.75 -14.53 -11.26
C GLY A 26 -9.54 -14.07 -12.49
N ALA A 27 -9.08 -13.05 -13.22
CA ALA A 27 -9.74 -12.56 -14.44
C ALA A 27 -9.52 -13.45 -15.69
N GLY A 28 -9.12 -14.71 -15.53
CA GLY A 28 -8.94 -15.68 -16.61
C GLY A 28 -7.59 -15.65 -17.34
N ALA A 29 -6.73 -14.66 -17.04
CA ALA A 29 -5.34 -14.62 -17.48
C ALA A 29 -4.38 -14.86 -16.31
N ASP A 30 -3.23 -15.48 -16.56
CA ASP A 30 -2.14 -15.51 -15.60
C ASP A 30 -1.66 -14.07 -15.36
N VAL A 31 -1.77 -13.61 -14.10
CA VAL A 31 -1.33 -12.27 -13.70
C VAL A 31 0.05 -12.38 -13.10
N GLU A 32 1.03 -11.74 -13.73
CA GLU A 32 2.35 -11.54 -13.13
C GLU A 32 2.30 -10.36 -12.13
N PRO A 33 2.67 -10.59 -10.85
CA PRO A 33 2.70 -9.54 -9.85
C PRO A 33 3.95 -8.66 -10.01
N ASP A 34 3.80 -7.37 -9.71
CA ASP A 34 4.95 -6.48 -9.61
C ASP A 34 5.71 -6.76 -8.32
N LEU A 35 7.02 -6.97 -8.42
CA LEU A 35 7.88 -7.24 -7.27
C LEU A 35 8.82 -6.06 -7.06
N ALA A 36 8.67 -5.36 -5.94
CA ALA A 36 9.59 -4.33 -5.49
C ALA A 36 10.26 -4.72 -4.16
N ARG A 37 11.51 -4.32 -3.98
CA ARG A 37 12.25 -4.46 -2.72
C ARG A 37 12.62 -3.08 -2.23
N HIS A 38 12.22 -2.75 -1.01
CA HIS A 38 12.55 -1.50 -0.35
C HIS A 38 13.44 -1.79 0.86
N ALA A 39 14.49 -0.99 1.05
CA ALA A 39 15.30 -1.05 2.25
C ALA A 39 14.55 -0.35 3.38
N ILE A 40 14.25 -1.10 4.46
CA ILE A 40 13.52 -0.60 5.61
C ILE A 40 14.47 -0.59 6.81
N ARG A 41 14.51 0.54 7.54
CA ARG A 41 15.33 0.76 8.72
C ARG A 41 14.47 0.67 9.98
N ALA A 42 15.05 0.27 11.10
CA ALA A 42 14.37 0.33 12.38
C ALA A 42 13.89 1.76 12.66
N GLY A 43 12.62 1.89 13.06
CA GLY A 43 11.94 3.16 13.25
C GLY A 43 11.14 3.65 12.04
N ASP A 44 11.27 3.01 10.87
CA ASP A 44 10.41 3.31 9.73
C ASP A 44 8.98 2.82 9.99
N ARG A 45 8.01 3.56 9.45
CA ARG A 45 6.59 3.19 9.45
C ARG A 45 6.12 2.98 8.02
N VAL A 46 5.46 1.84 7.78
CA VAL A 46 4.95 1.46 6.46
C VAL A 46 3.43 1.51 6.48
N LEU A 47 2.85 2.08 5.42
CA LEU A 47 1.42 2.13 5.16
C LEU A 47 1.11 1.29 3.91
N LEU A 48 0.10 0.42 4.02
CA LEU A 48 -0.59 -0.19 2.89
C LEU A 48 -2.04 0.24 2.91
N THR A 49 -2.58 0.64 1.76
CA THR A 49 -3.96 1.11 1.68
C THR A 49 -4.58 0.86 0.32
N THR A 50 -5.92 0.85 0.26
CA THR A 50 -6.69 0.89 -0.98
C THR A 50 -6.76 2.32 -1.54
N ASP A 51 -7.23 2.44 -2.79
CA ASP A 51 -7.58 3.71 -3.42
C ASP A 51 -8.68 4.48 -2.70
N GLY A 52 -9.54 3.78 -1.96
CA GLY A 52 -10.52 4.40 -1.07
C GLY A 52 -9.94 5.41 -0.07
N LEU A 53 -8.68 5.27 0.36
CA LEU A 53 -8.03 6.27 1.25
C LEU A 53 -7.43 7.44 0.46
N HIS A 54 -6.48 7.15 -0.43
CA HIS A 54 -5.65 8.19 -1.05
C HIS A 54 -6.37 9.01 -2.13
N THR A 55 -7.59 8.63 -2.49
CA THR A 55 -8.48 9.45 -3.34
C THR A 55 -9.12 10.60 -2.56
N VAL A 56 -9.28 10.48 -1.22
CA VAL A 56 -9.98 11.47 -0.38
C VAL A 56 -9.10 12.12 0.69
N VAL A 57 -7.98 11.48 1.04
CA VAL A 57 -6.95 12.06 1.91
C VAL A 57 -5.68 12.25 1.09
N ASP A 58 -5.18 13.48 1.04
CA ASP A 58 -3.97 13.81 0.29
C ASP A 58 -2.71 13.23 0.95
N ALA A 59 -1.64 13.10 0.15
CA ALA A 59 -0.40 12.48 0.58
C ALA A 59 0.29 13.23 1.74
N ASP A 60 0.19 14.56 1.81
CA ASP A 60 0.81 15.36 2.87
C ASP A 60 0.10 15.13 4.21
N THR A 61 -1.23 15.08 4.19
CA THR A 61 -2.05 14.71 5.34
C THR A 61 -1.75 13.28 5.79
N ILE A 62 -1.70 12.31 4.87
CA ILE A 62 -1.34 10.93 5.20
C ILE A 62 0.03 10.89 5.88
N ALA A 63 1.02 11.57 5.30
CA ALA A 63 2.37 11.59 5.84
C ALA A 63 2.46 12.29 7.20
N LEU A 64 1.64 13.30 7.44
CA LEU A 64 1.51 13.95 8.75
C LEU A 64 1.01 12.96 9.80
N GLU A 65 -0.13 12.30 9.56
CA GLU A 65 -0.74 11.36 10.52
C GLU A 65 0.21 10.20 10.85
N LEU A 66 0.90 9.65 9.84
CA LEU A 66 1.88 8.60 10.05
C LEU A 66 3.03 9.04 10.96
N ARG A 67 3.44 10.31 10.91
CA ARG A 67 4.53 10.84 11.74
C ARG A 67 4.08 11.24 13.15
N THR A 68 2.86 11.74 13.30
CA THR A 68 2.38 12.31 14.56
C THR A 68 1.69 11.30 15.46
N ALA A 69 1.09 10.25 14.90
CA ALA A 69 0.45 9.20 15.67
C ALA A 69 1.47 8.42 16.52
N ALA A 70 1.19 8.24 17.80
CA ALA A 70 2.09 7.54 18.71
C ALA A 70 2.16 6.03 18.41
N THR A 71 1.08 5.46 17.87
CA THR A 71 1.00 4.02 17.54
C THR A 71 0.45 3.76 16.14
N PRO A 72 0.72 2.58 15.54
CA PRO A 72 0.11 2.18 14.28
C PRO A 72 -1.42 2.17 14.32
N ALA A 73 -2.00 1.71 15.44
CA ALA A 73 -3.44 1.65 15.62
C ALA A 73 -4.07 3.05 15.64
N GLU A 74 -3.40 4.01 16.28
CA GLU A 74 -3.81 5.41 16.28
C GLU A 74 -3.73 6.03 14.88
N ALA A 75 -2.65 5.76 14.14
CA ALA A 75 -2.52 6.22 12.76
C ALA A 75 -3.65 5.68 11.87
N VAL A 76 -3.98 4.39 12.01
CA VAL A 76 -5.12 3.77 11.30
C VAL A 76 -6.42 4.49 11.65
N ALA A 77 -6.69 4.71 12.94
CA ALA A 77 -7.92 5.36 13.38
C ALA A 77 -8.05 6.79 12.81
N GLN A 78 -6.98 7.59 12.88
CA GLN A 78 -6.95 8.97 12.36
C GLN A 78 -7.15 9.02 10.84
N LEU A 79 -6.50 8.11 10.10
CA LEU A 79 -6.66 8.03 8.64
C LEU A 79 -8.08 7.63 8.23
N ILE A 80 -8.68 6.67 8.94
CA ILE A 80 -10.07 6.24 8.69
C ILE A 80 -11.06 7.37 9.00
N GLU A 81 -10.90 8.05 10.14
CA GLU A 81 -11.76 9.16 10.54
C GLU A 81 -11.75 10.29 9.50
N ARG A 82 -10.55 10.66 9.02
CA ARG A 82 -10.40 11.68 7.98
C ARG A 82 -11.08 11.30 6.68
N ALA A 83 -10.90 10.06 6.22
CA ALA A 83 -11.54 9.60 4.99
C ALA A 83 -13.07 9.53 5.12
N GLN A 84 -13.57 9.12 6.29
CA GLN A 84 -15.00 9.12 6.60
C GLN A 84 -15.59 10.53 6.66
N ALA A 85 -14.84 11.53 7.17
CA ALA A 85 -15.28 12.92 7.21
C ALA A 85 -15.53 13.52 5.81
N VAL A 86 -14.86 13.00 4.78
CA VAL A 86 -15.06 13.39 3.37
C VAL A 86 -16.18 12.56 2.70
N GLY A 87 -16.69 11.54 3.38
CA GLY A 87 -17.83 10.73 2.92
C GLY A 87 -17.47 9.38 2.30
N ALA A 88 -16.21 8.92 2.42
CA ALA A 88 -15.73 7.57 2.05
C ALA A 88 -16.48 6.94 0.84
N PRO A 89 -16.27 7.46 -0.38
CA PRO A 89 -17.05 7.06 -1.56
C PRO A 89 -16.78 5.61 -2.01
N ASP A 90 -15.78 4.95 -1.43
CA ASP A 90 -15.39 3.57 -1.69
C ASP A 90 -14.95 2.86 -0.40
N ASN A 91 -14.77 1.54 -0.47
CA ASN A 91 -14.25 0.74 0.62
C ASN A 91 -12.81 1.14 0.98
N ILE A 92 -12.60 1.39 2.26
CA ILE A 92 -11.29 1.78 2.78
C ILE A 92 -10.70 0.60 3.54
N ALA A 93 -9.50 0.18 3.11
CA ALA A 93 -8.64 -0.69 3.91
C ALA A 93 -7.30 -0.01 4.17
N VAL A 94 -6.83 -0.11 5.40
CA VAL A 94 -5.58 0.52 5.88
C VAL A 94 -4.86 -0.47 6.78
N ALA A 95 -3.56 -0.66 6.54
CA ALA A 95 -2.66 -1.38 7.42
C ALA A 95 -1.40 -0.54 7.66
N VAL A 96 -1.07 -0.32 8.93
CA VAL A 96 0.13 0.41 9.35
C VAL A 96 1.02 -0.52 10.16
N ALA A 97 2.31 -0.54 9.86
CA ALA A 97 3.29 -1.35 10.56
C ALA A 97 4.52 -0.53 10.92
N ASP A 98 4.94 -0.64 12.17
CA ASP A 98 6.22 -0.09 12.64
C ASP A 98 7.31 -1.14 12.52
N THR A 99 8.45 -0.70 12.04
CA THR A 99 9.61 -1.56 11.91
C THR A 99 10.47 -1.43 13.15
N VAL A 100 10.65 -2.55 13.82
CA VAL A 100 11.51 -2.66 15.00
C VAL A 100 12.86 -3.22 14.58
N ALA A 101 13.91 -2.94 15.36
CA ALA A 101 15.19 -3.59 15.16
C ALA A 101 14.99 -5.11 15.19
N GLY A 102 15.38 -5.79 14.12
CA GLY A 102 15.12 -7.21 13.96
C GLY A 102 15.80 -8.02 15.06
N ARG A 103 15.03 -8.86 15.76
CA ARG A 103 15.60 -10.04 16.42
C ARG A 103 16.15 -10.93 15.30
N PRO A 104 17.40 -11.42 15.37
CA PRO A 104 17.90 -12.36 14.37
C PRO A 104 16.94 -13.56 14.29
N PRO A 105 16.68 -14.09 13.09
CA PRO A 105 15.76 -15.20 12.93
C PRO A 105 16.24 -16.39 13.77
N GLU A 106 15.41 -16.82 14.72
CA GLU A 106 15.68 -18.04 15.48
C GLU A 106 15.53 -19.24 14.52
N GLY A 107 16.67 -19.77 14.08
CA GLY A 107 16.81 -21.16 13.60
C GLY A 107 15.87 -21.63 12.49
N GLY A 108 15.91 -21.02 11.31
CA GLY A 108 15.35 -21.63 10.09
C GLY A 108 16.30 -22.71 9.55
N THR A 109 15.93 -23.99 9.69
CA THR A 109 16.67 -25.11 9.09
C THR A 109 16.84 -24.89 7.59
N ARG A 110 18.10 -24.72 7.15
CA ARG A 110 18.46 -24.68 5.73
C ARG A 110 17.99 -26.01 5.10
N ARG A 111 16.87 -26.00 4.37
CA ARG A 111 16.56 -27.10 3.43
C ARG A 111 17.68 -27.15 2.41
N ARG A 112 18.56 -28.15 2.54
CA ARG A 112 19.57 -28.50 1.55
C ARG A 112 18.85 -28.67 0.20
N ALA A 113 19.27 -27.90 -0.80
CA ALA A 113 18.88 -28.13 -2.18
C ALA A 113 19.24 -29.57 -2.56
N ARG A 114 18.25 -30.35 -3.01
CA ARG A 114 18.50 -31.66 -3.62
C ARG A 114 19.21 -31.43 -4.97
N PRO A 115 20.29 -32.17 -5.28
CA PRO A 115 20.91 -32.07 -6.59
C PRO A 115 19.94 -32.60 -7.65
N ARG A 116 19.75 -31.82 -8.72
CA ARG A 116 19.02 -32.25 -9.91
C ARG A 116 19.85 -33.35 -10.59
N ARG A 117 19.23 -34.49 -10.87
CA ARG A 117 19.73 -35.49 -11.82
C ARG A 117 19.30 -35.11 -13.22
#